data_AF-A0AA86WT86-F1
#
_entry.id   AF-A0AA86WT86-F1
#
_cell.length_a   1.000
_cell.length_b   1.000
_cell.length_c   1.000
_cell.angle_alpha   90.00
_cell.angle_beta   90.00
_cell.angle_gamma   90.00
#
_symmetry.space_group_name_H-M   'P 1'
#
loop_
_entity.id
_entity.type
_entity.pdbx_description
1 polymer ?
#
loop_
_entity_poly.entity_id
_entity_poly.type
_entity_poly.pdbx_seq_one_letter_code
_entity_poly.pdbx_strand_id
1 'polypeptide(L)'
;MSTIWELDMGYLESLGKELRGYIKDDEVTVLPQLRTQYLAELNAVIEKMVSSSAKTDQMEALVKVCQHIATTVNTSRYHRLSQCIERIHSLVNKLRHQQNADSQPLNADALFLLAQNHGIAISRHDLNDGKASSVSFAYQQGYLSISEAFDALSALFKHQRHSQLASTLNSPAYLSQCA
;
A
#
# COMPACT_ATOMS: atom_id res chain seq x y z
N MET A 1 19.80 -9.03 14.35
CA MET A 1 18.56 -9.28 13.60
C MET A 1 18.21 -7.99 12.91
N SER A 2 18.12 -7.96 11.58
CA SER A 2 17.72 -6.75 10.85
C SER A 2 16.25 -6.47 11.09
N THR A 3 15.90 -5.21 11.32
CA THR A 3 14.50 -4.81 11.47
C THR A 3 13.77 -4.93 10.14
N ILE A 4 12.44 -5.10 10.17
CA ILE A 4 11.60 -5.12 8.95
C ILE A 4 11.86 -3.86 8.10
N TRP A 5 12.06 -2.73 8.76
CA TRP A 5 12.47 -1.46 8.14
C TRP A 5 13.78 -1.57 7.34
N GLU A 6 14.82 -2.18 7.92
CA GLU A 6 16.11 -2.34 7.24
C GLU A 6 16.01 -3.27 6.02
N LEU A 7 15.17 -4.31 6.11
CA LEU A 7 14.91 -5.20 4.98
C LEU A 7 14.14 -4.49 3.86
N ASP A 8 13.09 -3.74 4.19
CA ASP A 8 12.31 -2.96 3.24
C ASP A 8 13.18 -1.86 2.58
N MET A 9 14.05 -1.19 3.35
CA MET A 9 15.01 -0.22 2.82
C MET A 9 16.06 -0.86 1.90
N GLY A 10 16.60 -2.03 2.26
CA GLY A 10 17.52 -2.77 1.40
C GLY A 10 16.86 -3.25 0.11
N TYR A 11 15.58 -3.61 0.18
CA TYR A 11 14.79 -3.94 -0.99
C TYR A 11 14.53 -2.71 -1.88
N LEU A 12 14.25 -1.54 -1.28
CA LEU A 12 14.11 -0.28 -2.01
C LEU A 12 15.41 0.08 -2.78
N GLU A 13 16.57 -0.12 -2.16
CA GLU A 13 17.87 0.06 -2.81
C GLU A 13 18.01 -0.87 -4.03
N SER A 14 17.61 -2.14 -3.89
CA SER A 14 17.61 -3.11 -4.97
C SER A 14 16.73 -2.67 -6.14
N LEU A 15 15.52 -2.16 -5.86
CA LEU A 15 14.63 -1.60 -6.86
C LEU A 15 15.23 -0.36 -7.55
N GLY A 16 15.94 0.50 -6.81
CA GLY A 16 16.67 1.62 -7.41
C GLY A 16 17.76 1.16 -8.38
N LYS A 17 18.49 0.09 -8.05
CA LYS A 17 19.48 -0.52 -8.96
C LYS A 17 18.82 -1.15 -10.19
N GLU A 18 17.66 -1.77 -10.02
CA GLU A 18 16.86 -2.35 -11.11
C GLU A 18 16.36 -1.24 -12.07
N LEU A 19 15.80 -0.16 -11.53
CA LEU A 19 15.37 1.02 -12.28
C LEU A 19 16.53 1.61 -13.10
N ARG A 20 17.71 1.75 -12.48
CA ARG A 20 18.93 2.17 -13.18
C ARG A 20 19.28 1.22 -14.33
N GLY A 21 19.09 -0.08 -14.15
CA GLY A 21 19.27 -1.09 -15.21
C GLY A 21 18.38 -0.80 -16.42
N TYR A 22 17.09 -0.57 -16.21
CA TYR A 22 16.16 -0.24 -17.29
C TYR A 22 16.49 1.08 -18.00
N ILE A 23 16.99 2.10 -17.29
CA ILE A 23 17.38 3.37 -17.92
C ILE A 23 18.67 3.25 -18.75
N LYS A 24 19.58 2.33 -18.38
CA LYS A 24 20.75 2.01 -19.17
C LYS A 24 20.44 1.15 -20.39
N ASP A 25 19.32 0.44 -20.36
CA ASP A 25 18.89 -0.43 -21.45
C ASP A 25 18.62 0.40 -22.72
N ASP A 26 19.29 0.01 -23.80
CA ASP A 26 19.14 0.68 -25.09
C ASP A 26 17.77 0.43 -25.74
N GLU A 27 17.05 -0.61 -25.30
CA GLU A 27 15.66 -0.84 -25.71
C GLU A 27 14.70 0.24 -25.18
N VAL A 28 15.04 0.87 -24.05
CA VAL A 28 14.25 1.96 -23.47
C VAL A 28 14.65 3.28 -24.12
N THR A 29 13.74 3.82 -24.95
CA THR A 29 13.96 5.07 -25.66
C THR A 29 13.85 6.25 -24.69
N VAL A 30 15.00 6.76 -24.29
CA VAL A 30 15.16 7.95 -23.44
C VAL A 30 16.05 8.93 -24.18
N LEU A 31 15.74 10.23 -24.11
CA LEU A 31 16.61 11.25 -24.68
C LEU A 31 18.00 11.20 -24.01
N PRO A 32 19.12 11.26 -24.76
CA PRO A 32 20.46 11.06 -24.21
C PRO A 32 20.81 11.97 -23.03
N GLN A 33 20.37 13.24 -23.08
CA GLN A 33 20.57 14.21 -22.01
C GLN A 33 19.83 13.80 -20.72
N LEU A 34 18.56 13.42 -20.85
CA LEU A 34 17.74 12.92 -19.74
C LEU A 34 18.26 11.60 -19.19
N ARG A 35 18.72 10.68 -20.06
CA ARG A 35 19.33 9.41 -19.64
C ARG A 35 20.54 9.68 -18.74
N THR A 36 21.42 10.60 -19.15
CA THR A 36 22.61 10.95 -18.37
C THR A 36 22.22 11.56 -17.02
N GLN A 37 21.23 12.45 -17.01
CA GLN A 37 20.70 13.06 -15.80
C GLN A 37 20.10 12.02 -14.84
N TYR A 38 19.19 11.16 -15.31
CA TYR A 38 18.56 10.13 -14.49
C TYR A 38 19.57 9.15 -13.92
N LEU A 39 20.58 8.76 -14.69
CA LEU A 39 21.63 7.88 -14.19
C LEU A 39 22.47 8.55 -13.10
N ALA A 40 22.80 9.84 -13.24
CA ALA A 40 23.53 10.59 -12.23
C ALA A 40 22.70 10.72 -10.94
N GLU A 41 21.42 11.09 -11.05
CA GLU A 41 20.50 11.22 -9.91
C GLU A 41 20.27 9.86 -9.22
N LEU A 42 20.02 8.78 -9.98
CA LEU A 42 19.85 7.44 -9.42
C LEU A 42 21.11 6.95 -8.72
N ASN A 43 22.29 7.14 -9.30
CA ASN A 43 23.55 6.73 -8.65
C ASN A 43 23.75 7.48 -7.33
N ALA A 44 23.53 8.79 -7.31
CA ALA A 44 23.68 9.60 -6.11
C ALA A 44 22.70 9.17 -5.00
N VAL A 45 21.46 8.86 -5.36
CA VAL A 45 20.44 8.40 -4.40
C VAL A 45 20.79 7.01 -3.85
N ILE A 46 21.14 6.06 -4.72
CA ILE A 46 21.48 4.68 -4.32
C ILE A 46 22.71 4.65 -3.41
N GLU A 47 23.78 5.38 -3.75
CA GLU A 47 24.99 5.45 -2.92
C GLU A 47 24.70 6.04 -1.53
N LYS A 48 23.82 7.05 -1.47
CA LYS A 48 23.40 7.66 -0.22
C LYS A 48 22.47 6.77 0.61
N MET A 49 21.65 5.92 0.00
CA MET A 49 20.83 4.95 0.74
C MET A 49 21.68 3.93 1.51
N VAL A 50 22.83 3.53 0.96
CA VAL A 50 23.78 2.60 1.61
C VAL A 50 24.50 3.28 2.78
N SER A 51 24.83 4.57 2.62
CA SER A 51 25.84 5.25 3.44
C SER A 51 25.26 6.20 4.50
N SER A 52 24.00 6.60 4.38
CA SER A 52 23.42 7.70 5.16
C SER A 52 22.42 7.26 6.23
N SER A 53 22.40 8.00 7.35
CA SER A 53 21.32 7.97 8.34
C SER A 53 20.04 8.68 7.85
N ALA A 54 20.13 9.53 6.81
CA ALA A 54 19.01 10.27 6.23
C ALA A 54 18.23 9.45 5.19
N LYS A 55 17.82 8.23 5.57
CA LYS A 55 17.14 7.28 4.69
C LYS A 55 15.82 7.81 4.11
N THR A 56 15.05 8.56 4.89
CA THR A 56 13.79 9.19 4.46
C THR A 56 13.98 10.18 3.31
N ASP A 57 15.00 11.04 3.37
CA ASP A 57 15.28 12.01 2.29
C ASP A 57 15.64 11.30 0.98
N GLN A 58 16.33 10.16 1.07
CA GLN A 58 16.69 9.37 -0.11
C GLN A 58 15.48 8.63 -0.70
N MET A 59 14.53 8.19 0.13
CA MET A 59 13.25 7.64 -0.35
C MET A 59 12.49 8.69 -1.18
N GLU A 60 12.39 9.92 -0.67
CA GLU A 60 11.73 11.03 -1.36
C GLU A 60 12.45 11.41 -2.66
N ALA A 61 13.78 11.43 -2.62
CA ALA A 61 14.59 11.67 -3.81
C ALA A 61 14.35 10.59 -4.89
N LEU A 62 14.30 9.31 -4.50
CA LEU A 62 14.02 8.22 -5.44
C LEU A 62 12.64 8.34 -6.07
N VAL A 63 11.61 8.69 -5.29
CA VAL A 63 10.25 8.93 -5.79
C VAL A 63 10.23 10.06 -6.82
N LYS A 64 10.93 11.17 -6.55
CA LYS A 64 11.02 12.29 -7.50
C LYS A 64 11.65 11.87 -8.83
N VAL A 65 12.71 11.07 -8.78
CA VAL A 65 13.34 10.54 -10.00
C VAL A 65 12.37 9.62 -10.76
N CYS A 66 11.67 8.73 -10.06
CA CYS A 66 10.66 7.85 -10.67
C CYS A 66 9.54 8.66 -11.36
N GLN A 67 9.07 9.72 -10.70
CA GLN A 67 8.02 10.57 -11.24
C GLN A 67 8.50 11.34 -12.48
N HIS A 68 9.74 11.81 -12.48
CA HIS A 68 10.33 12.45 -13.66
C HIS A 68 10.48 11.45 -14.82
N ILE A 69 10.96 10.23 -14.56
CA ILE A 69 11.05 9.18 -15.59
C ILE A 69 9.65 8.85 -16.14
N ALA A 70 8.63 8.73 -15.28
CA ALA A 70 7.27 8.40 -15.70
C ALA A 70 6.61 9.49 -16.57
N THR A 71 7.02 10.76 -16.43
CA THR A 71 6.47 11.86 -17.25
C THR A 71 7.20 12.03 -18.58
N THR A 72 8.48 11.69 -18.65
CA THR A 72 9.32 11.91 -19.85
C THR A 72 9.53 10.66 -20.70
N VAL A 73 9.41 9.47 -20.10
CA VAL A 73 9.53 8.19 -20.78
C VAL A 73 8.14 7.59 -20.95
N ASN A 74 7.84 7.05 -22.13
CA ASN A 74 6.58 6.35 -22.35
C ASN A 74 6.60 4.98 -21.65
N THR A 75 6.36 4.97 -20.33
CA THR A 75 6.37 3.79 -19.47
C THR A 75 5.33 2.74 -19.88
N SER A 76 4.24 3.15 -20.53
CA SER A 76 3.21 2.22 -21.04
C SER A 76 3.75 1.23 -22.07
N ARG A 77 4.81 1.62 -22.80
CA ARG A 77 5.51 0.77 -23.77
C ARG A 77 6.47 -0.22 -23.08
N TYR A 78 6.92 0.09 -21.86
CA TYR A 78 7.96 -0.62 -21.14
C TYR A 78 7.40 -1.21 -19.85
N HIS A 79 6.69 -2.32 -19.97
CA HIS A 79 5.96 -2.93 -18.85
C HIS A 79 6.82 -3.15 -17.60
N ARG A 80 8.05 -3.66 -17.76
CA ARG A 80 8.97 -3.90 -16.63
C ARG A 80 9.41 -2.61 -15.94
N LEU A 81 9.64 -1.54 -16.70
CA LEU A 81 9.96 -0.22 -16.16
C LEU A 81 8.78 0.35 -15.36
N SER A 82 7.57 0.25 -15.91
CA SER A 82 6.34 0.69 -15.22
C SER A 82 6.15 -0.06 -13.90
N GLN A 83 6.26 -1.40 -13.92
CA GLN A 83 6.15 -2.22 -12.72
C GLN A 83 7.22 -1.89 -11.67
N CYS A 84 8.44 -1.60 -12.10
CA CYS A 84 9.52 -1.21 -11.19
C CYS A 84 9.18 0.12 -10.49
N ILE A 85 8.70 1.12 -11.23
CA ILE A 85 8.26 2.42 -10.70
C ILE A 85 7.09 2.23 -9.71
N GLU A 86 6.08 1.44 -10.06
CA GLU A 86 4.94 1.15 -9.18
C GLU A 86 5.37 0.47 -7.87
N ARG A 87 6.28 -0.51 -7.94
CA ARG A 87 6.82 -1.20 -6.76
C ARG A 87 7.59 -0.23 -5.85
N ILE A 88 8.37 0.69 -6.43
CA ILE A 88 9.06 1.73 -5.67
C ILE A 88 8.04 2.62 -4.94
N HIS A 89 7.02 3.12 -5.63
CA HIS A 89 5.99 3.95 -5.01
C HIS A 89 5.24 3.23 -3.89
N SER A 90 4.84 1.98 -4.11
CA SER A 90 4.17 1.16 -3.09
C SER A 90 5.05 0.96 -1.85
N LEU A 91 6.32 0.62 -2.05
CA LEU A 91 7.25 0.38 -0.95
C LEU A 91 7.57 1.66 -0.17
N VAL A 92 7.76 2.79 -0.85
CA VAL A 92 7.98 4.08 -0.18
C VAL A 92 6.73 4.50 0.61
N ASN A 93 5.53 4.29 0.09
CA ASN A 93 4.31 4.56 0.85
C ASN A 93 4.21 3.68 2.09
N LYS A 94 4.50 2.38 1.99
CA LYS A 94 4.57 1.47 3.14
C LYS A 94 5.56 1.96 4.20
N LEU A 95 6.76 2.35 3.79
CA LEU A 95 7.79 2.88 4.69
C LEU A 95 7.36 4.22 5.32
N ARG A 96 6.75 5.15 4.57
CA ARG A 96 6.18 6.38 5.15
C ARG A 96 5.15 6.07 6.24
N HIS A 97 4.27 5.09 5.99
CA HIS A 97 3.27 4.68 6.97
C HIS A 97 3.90 4.04 8.21
N GLN A 98 4.91 3.19 8.06
CA GLN A 98 5.65 2.64 9.20
C GLN A 98 6.33 3.73 10.03
N GLN A 99 6.93 4.74 9.39
CA GLN A 99 7.57 5.87 10.09
C GLN A 99 6.54 6.73 10.85
N ASN A 100 5.34 6.88 10.30
CA ASN A 100 4.24 7.63 10.93
C ASN A 100 3.47 6.78 11.97
N ALA A 101 3.51 5.45 11.88
CA ALA A 101 2.87 4.55 12.84
C ALA A 101 3.54 4.60 14.22
N ASP A 102 4.84 4.91 14.28
CA ASP A 102 5.54 5.17 15.54
C ASP A 102 5.17 6.53 16.17
N SER A 103 4.41 7.39 15.47
CA SER A 103 4.03 8.73 15.91
C SER A 103 2.53 9.06 15.83
N GLN A 104 1.66 8.12 15.46
CA GLN A 104 0.20 8.30 15.49
C GLN A 104 -0.50 7.30 16.41
N PRO A 105 -1.38 7.75 17.32
CA PRO A 105 -2.31 6.86 17.98
C PRO A 105 -3.34 6.38 16.96
N LEU A 106 -3.42 5.06 16.74
CA LEU A 106 -4.58 4.28 16.28
C LEU A 106 -5.53 4.97 15.27
N ASN A 107 -5.19 4.93 13.97
CA ASN A 107 -6.10 5.31 12.88
C ASN A 107 -7.40 4.49 12.81
N ALA A 108 -7.51 3.36 13.53
CA ALA A 108 -8.77 2.61 13.63
C ALA A 108 -9.95 3.46 14.12
N ASP A 109 -9.71 4.53 14.88
CA ASP A 109 -10.78 5.43 15.33
C ASP A 109 -11.47 6.15 14.17
N ALA A 110 -10.76 6.52 13.10
CA ALA A 110 -11.36 7.15 11.93
C ALA A 110 -12.27 6.19 11.16
N LEU A 111 -11.80 4.96 10.96
CA LEU A 111 -12.57 3.90 10.30
C LEU A 111 -13.79 3.48 11.15
N PHE A 112 -13.63 3.42 12.47
CA PHE A 112 -14.70 3.14 13.42
C PHE A 112 -15.80 4.22 13.38
N LEU A 113 -15.41 5.50 13.46
CA LEU A 113 -16.35 6.63 13.39
C LEU A 113 -17.09 6.68 12.06
N LEU A 114 -16.40 6.44 10.95
CA LEU A 114 -17.01 6.39 9.63
C LEU A 114 -18.03 5.24 9.52
N ALA A 115 -17.68 4.04 10.00
CA ALA A 115 -18.58 2.90 10.03
C ALA A 115 -19.86 3.19 10.83
N GLN A 116 -19.73 3.81 12.01
CA GLN A 116 -20.89 4.20 12.83
C GLN A 116 -21.77 5.25 12.14
N ASN A 117 -21.17 6.28 11.54
CA ASN A 117 -21.90 7.34 10.83
C ASN A 117 -22.72 6.80 9.65
N HIS A 118 -22.27 5.71 9.02
CA HIS A 118 -22.97 5.04 7.94
C HIS A 118 -23.86 3.87 8.38
N GLY A 119 -24.13 3.74 9.70
CA GLY A 119 -25.09 2.78 10.24
C GLY A 119 -24.58 1.34 10.33
N ILE A 120 -23.26 1.12 10.27
CA ILE A 120 -22.66 -0.18 10.53
C ILE A 120 -22.47 -0.34 12.04
N ALA A 121 -23.27 -1.21 12.65
CA ALA A 121 -23.15 -1.53 14.07
C ALA A 121 -21.95 -2.47 14.30
N ILE A 122 -20.79 -1.88 14.59
CA ILE A 122 -19.55 -2.58 14.92
C ILE A 122 -18.98 -2.04 16.25
N SER A 123 -18.45 -2.93 17.08
CA SER A 123 -17.72 -2.55 18.31
C SER A 123 -16.24 -2.34 18.02
N ARG A 124 -15.54 -1.54 18.83
CA ARG A 124 -14.08 -1.34 18.66
C ARG A 124 -13.31 -2.66 18.81
N HIS A 125 -13.76 -3.53 19.70
CA HIS A 125 -13.17 -4.85 19.87
C HIS A 125 -13.36 -5.72 18.62
N ASP A 126 -14.55 -5.72 18.02
CA ASP A 126 -14.79 -6.48 16.78
C ASP A 126 -14.02 -5.93 15.58
N LEU A 127 -13.75 -4.63 15.58
CA LEU A 127 -12.94 -3.97 14.57
C LEU A 127 -11.45 -4.36 14.67
N ASN A 128 -10.92 -4.50 15.87
CA ASN A 128 -9.48 -4.74 16.09
C ASN A 128 -9.14 -6.22 16.25
N ASP A 129 -9.99 -6.99 16.91
CA ASP A 129 -9.75 -8.40 17.26
C ASP A 129 -10.78 -9.35 16.66
N GLY A 130 -11.89 -8.80 16.11
CA GLY A 130 -12.98 -9.59 15.54
C GLY A 130 -12.83 -9.87 14.03
N LYS A 131 -13.95 -10.16 13.37
CA LYS A 131 -13.97 -10.51 11.93
C LYS A 131 -13.52 -9.38 11.00
N ALA A 132 -13.56 -8.13 11.47
CA ALA A 132 -13.09 -6.97 10.73
C ALA A 132 -11.63 -6.61 11.03
N SER A 133 -10.94 -7.36 11.91
CA SER A 133 -9.54 -7.15 12.28
C SER A 133 -8.61 -7.15 11.08
N SER A 134 -8.84 -8.01 10.09
CA SER A 134 -8.03 -8.03 8.86
C SER A 134 -8.16 -6.76 8.04
N VAL A 135 -9.36 -6.16 7.97
CA VAL A 135 -9.62 -4.90 7.27
C VAL A 135 -9.07 -3.72 8.04
N SER A 136 -9.30 -3.69 9.37
CA SER A 136 -8.75 -2.66 10.26
C SER A 136 -7.22 -2.68 10.25
N PHE A 137 -6.61 -3.86 10.34
CA PHE A 137 -5.17 -4.04 10.24
C PHE A 137 -4.66 -3.62 8.87
N ALA A 138 -5.30 -4.04 7.77
CA ALA A 138 -4.89 -3.63 6.43
C ALA A 138 -4.95 -2.10 6.25
N TYR A 139 -5.97 -1.45 6.81
CA TYR A 139 -6.10 0.00 6.84
C TYR A 139 -5.02 0.67 7.71
N GLN A 140 -4.80 0.17 8.94
CA GLN A 140 -3.78 0.67 9.86
C GLN A 140 -2.37 0.56 9.29
N GLN A 141 -2.10 -0.50 8.51
CA GLN A 141 -0.83 -0.73 7.82
C GLN A 141 -0.73 0.01 6.47
N GLY A 142 -1.78 0.72 6.05
CA GLY A 142 -1.81 1.51 4.81
C GLY A 142 -1.95 0.68 3.53
N TYR A 143 -2.30 -0.61 3.63
CA TYR A 143 -2.63 -1.45 2.46
C TYR A 143 -3.98 -1.07 1.84
N LEU A 144 -4.85 -0.40 2.60
CA LEU A 144 -6.13 0.11 2.15
C LEU A 144 -6.24 1.60 2.47
N SER A 145 -6.78 2.39 1.56
CA SER A 145 -7.29 3.72 1.85
C SER A 145 -8.54 3.65 2.74
N ILE A 146 -8.94 4.78 3.35
CA ILE A 146 -10.14 4.82 4.19
C ILE A 146 -11.41 4.44 3.42
N SER A 147 -11.48 4.77 2.13
CA SER A 147 -12.63 4.42 1.26
C SER A 147 -12.64 2.92 0.96
N GLU A 148 -11.50 2.33 0.61
CA GLU A 148 -11.39 0.89 0.34
C GLU A 148 -11.62 0.06 1.60
N ALA A 149 -11.10 0.52 2.74
CA ALA A 149 -11.32 -0.12 4.03
C ALA A 149 -12.81 -0.07 4.42
N PHE A 150 -13.48 1.06 4.20
CA PHE A 150 -14.92 1.20 4.44
C PHE A 150 -15.76 0.31 3.52
N ASP A 151 -15.41 0.23 2.24
CA ASP A 151 -16.10 -0.64 1.28
C ASP A 151 -15.95 -2.12 1.65
N ALA A 152 -14.73 -2.53 2.03
CA ALA A 152 -14.45 -3.88 2.51
C ALA A 152 -15.24 -4.21 3.78
N LEU A 153 -15.29 -3.27 4.75
CA LEU A 153 -16.13 -3.39 5.94
C LEU A 153 -17.62 -3.50 5.59
N SER A 154 -18.11 -2.63 4.71
CA SER A 154 -19.50 -2.64 4.27
C SER A 154 -19.88 -3.95 3.61
N ALA A 155 -18.99 -4.51 2.78
CA ALA A 155 -19.19 -5.81 2.15
C ALA A 155 -19.25 -6.95 3.18
N LEU A 156 -18.33 -6.97 4.15
CA LEU A 156 -18.31 -7.96 5.23
C LEU A 156 -19.63 -8.00 6.00
N PHE A 157 -20.15 -6.84 6.40
CA PHE A 157 -21.38 -6.77 7.18
C PHE A 157 -22.64 -7.04 6.35
N LYS A 158 -22.66 -6.68 5.06
CA LYS A 158 -23.73 -7.09 4.13
C LYS A 158 -23.80 -8.61 3.99
N HIS A 159 -22.66 -9.26 3.80
CA HIS A 159 -22.60 -10.73 3.71
C HIS A 159 -23.04 -11.40 5.01
N GLN A 160 -22.66 -10.86 6.17
CA GLN A 160 -23.08 -11.40 7.45
C GLN A 160 -24.60 -11.35 7.64
N ARG A 161 -25.24 -10.24 7.25
CA ARG A 161 -26.70 -10.08 7.32
C ARG A 161 -27.42 -11.08 6.41
N HIS A 162 -26.94 -11.26 5.18
CA HIS A 162 -27.53 -12.22 4.24
C HIS A 162 -27.35 -13.67 4.72
N SER A 163 -26.19 -14.01 5.28
CA SER A 163 -25.91 -15.34 5.84
C SER A 163 -26.80 -15.64 7.05
N GLN A 164 -27.00 -14.68 7.95
CA GLN A 164 -27.88 -14.82 9.12
C GLN A 164 -29.36 -14.95 8.72
N LEU A 165 -29.82 -14.19 7.72
CA LEU A 165 -31.18 -14.34 7.20
C LEU A 165 -31.39 -15.69 6.50
N ALA A 166 -30.39 -16.17 5.77
CA ALA A 166 -30.47 -17.47 5.11
C ALA A 166 -30.49 -18.63 6.13
N SER A 167 -29.74 -18.52 7.25
CA SER A 167 -29.73 -19.55 8.29
C SER A 167 -31.00 -19.55 9.15
N THR A 168 -31.63 -18.39 9.37
CA THR A 168 -32.93 -18.32 10.05
C THR A 168 -34.07 -18.84 9.17
N LEU A 169 -34.06 -18.57 7.86
CA LEU A 169 -35.04 -19.11 6.90
C LEU A 169 -34.91 -20.62 6.69
N ASN A 170 -33.69 -21.16 6.78
CA ASN A 170 -33.42 -22.61 6.66
C ASN A 170 -33.43 -23.35 8.02
N SER A 171 -33.80 -22.69 9.12
CA SER A 171 -33.91 -23.36 10.41
C SER A 171 -35.20 -24.19 10.46
N PRO A 172 -35.16 -25.46 10.92
CA PRO A 172 -36.30 -26.38 10.90
C PRO A 172 -37.51 -25.93 11.75
N ALA A 173 -37.35 -24.91 12.58
CA ALA A 173 -38.43 -24.30 13.36
C ALA A 173 -39.38 -23.40 12.54
N TYR A 174 -38.95 -22.88 11.37
CA TYR A 174 -39.81 -22.07 10.50
C TYR A 174 -40.55 -22.90 9.45
N LEU A 175 -40.03 -24.08 9.08
CA LEU A 175 -40.69 -24.99 8.14
C LEU A 175 -41.86 -25.77 8.76
N SER A 176 -41.97 -25.80 10.09
CA SER A 176 -43.09 -26.44 10.80
C SER A 176 -44.26 -25.50 11.10
N GLN A 177 -44.14 -24.20 10.80
CA GLN A 177 -45.23 -23.22 10.99
C GLN A 177 -45.95 -22.85 9.68
N CYS A 178 -45.47 -23.34 8.54
CA CYS A 178 -46.06 -23.11 7.22
C CYS A 178 -46.57 -24.40 6.55
N ALA A 179 -46.77 -25.48 7.31
CA ALA A 179 -47.38 -26.73 6.85
C ALA A 179 -48.78 -26.91 7.45
#